data_AF-R7Z675-F1
#
_entry.id   AF-R7Z675-F1
#
_cell.length_a   1.000
_cell.length_b   1.000
_cell.length_c   1.000
_cell.angle_alpha   90.00
_cell.angle_beta   90.00
_cell.angle_gamma   90.00
#
_symmetry.space_group_name_H-M   'P 1'
#
loop_
_entity.id
_entity.type
_entity.pdbx_description
1 polymer ?
#
loop_
_entity_poly.entity_id
_entity_poly.type
_entity_poly.pdbx_seq_one_letter_code
_entity_poly.pdbx_strand_id
1 'polypeptide(L)'
;MFLTTLKTISPLQTLLLAILTIFTITTTASPLPQLHPRALPPTLVPPPSSLPPPPSGLVLKRVLLGLGTQNYTCATSTTASAPKSNGALATLHDLSPLLLPVKPMTA
;
A
#
# COMPACT_ATOMS: atom_id res chain seq x y z
N MET A 1 20.55 28.96 -37.19
CA MET A 1 20.86 28.72 -38.62
C MET A 1 21.72 27.46 -38.66
N PHE A 2 21.10 26.30 -38.46
CA PHE A 2 20.54 25.40 -39.49
C PHE A 2 21.62 24.84 -40.43
N LEU A 3 21.57 23.53 -40.63
CA LEU A 3 22.34 22.69 -41.57
C LEU A 3 23.62 22.02 -41.03
N THR A 4 23.45 21.05 -40.13
CA THR A 4 24.36 19.89 -40.04
C THR A 4 23.80 18.73 -40.85
N THR A 5 24.53 18.38 -41.92
CA THR A 5 24.64 17.04 -42.55
C THR A 5 23.34 16.31 -42.93
N LEU A 6 22.88 16.52 -44.15
CA LEU A 6 21.92 15.66 -44.85
C LEU A 6 22.64 14.37 -45.31
N LYS A 7 22.84 13.41 -44.38
CA LYS A 7 23.20 12.02 -44.73
C LYS A 7 21.97 11.40 -45.39
N THR A 8 22.09 10.86 -46.59
CA THR A 8 21.03 10.12 -47.29
C THR A 8 20.66 8.88 -46.49
N ILE A 9 19.58 8.98 -45.71
CA ILE A 9 19.04 7.89 -44.90
C ILE A 9 18.29 6.93 -45.83
N SER A 10 18.64 5.65 -45.79
CA SER A 10 18.00 4.58 -46.58
C SER A 10 16.51 4.45 -46.23
N PRO A 11 15.61 4.12 -47.18
CA PRO A 11 14.18 3.97 -46.92
C PRO A 11 13.86 2.94 -45.82
N LEU A 12 14.77 2.00 -45.55
CA LEU A 12 14.64 1.02 -44.47
C LEU A 12 14.87 1.64 -43.08
N GLN A 13 15.77 2.63 -42.98
CA GLN A 13 16.08 3.30 -41.72
C GLN A 13 15.00 4.32 -41.32
N THR A 14 14.39 5.01 -42.29
CA THR A 14 13.21 5.85 -42.01
C THR A 14 12.00 5.03 -41.56
N LEU A 15 11.80 3.83 -42.13
CA LEU A 15 10.75 2.91 -41.68
C LEU A 15 10.98 2.42 -40.24
N LEU A 16 12.22 2.06 -39.90
CA LEU A 16 12.56 1.57 -38.55
C LEU A 16 12.40 2.67 -37.48
N LEU A 17 12.78 3.92 -37.77
CA LEU A 17 12.53 5.05 -36.87
C LEU A 17 11.03 5.35 -36.71
N ALA A 18 10.25 5.25 -37.80
CA ALA A 18 8.80 5.46 -37.75
C ALA A 18 8.10 4.40 -36.87
N ILE A 19 8.48 3.13 -36.97
CA ILE A 19 7.91 2.05 -36.15
C ILE A 19 8.24 2.25 -34.66
N LEU A 20 9.45 2.72 -34.33
CA LEU A 20 9.84 3.00 -32.94
C LEU A 20 9.06 4.16 -32.32
N THR A 21 8.67 5.17 -33.11
CA THR A 21 7.84 6.30 -32.62
C THR A 21 6.37 5.96 -32.41
N ILE A 22 5.84 4.90 -33.05
CA ILE A 22 4.45 4.47 -32.86
C ILE A 22 4.28 3.69 -31.55
N PHE A 23 5.33 3.04 -31.05
CA PHE A 23 5.27 2.20 -29.84
C PHE A 23 5.29 2.99 -28.51
N THR A 24 5.61 4.28 -28.53
CA THR A 24 5.71 5.09 -27.29
C THR A 24 4.41 5.78 -26.87
N ILE A 25 3.30 5.60 -27.58
CA ILE A 25 2.00 6.13 -27.15
C ILE A 25 1.25 5.06 -26.34
N THR A 26 1.84 4.60 -25.24
CA THR A 26 1.08 3.90 -24.20
C THR A 26 0.32 4.95 -23.40
N THR A 27 -0.96 5.10 -23.73
CA THR A 27 -1.96 5.87 -22.99
C THR A 27 -1.79 5.67 -21.48
N THR A 28 -1.36 6.72 -20.77
CA THR A 28 -1.50 6.79 -19.31
C THR A 28 -2.97 7.09 -19.00
N ALA A 29 -3.80 6.06 -19.03
CA ALA A 29 -5.12 6.13 -18.43
C ALA A 29 -4.92 6.26 -16.91
N SER A 30 -5.02 7.47 -16.38
CA SER A 30 -5.12 7.67 -14.94
C SER A 30 -6.55 7.27 -14.55
N PRO A 31 -6.76 6.21 -13.77
CA PRO A 31 -8.09 5.93 -13.25
C PRO A 31 -8.47 7.09 -12.34
N LEU A 32 -9.47 7.86 -12.76
CA LEU A 32 -10.17 8.80 -11.89
C LEU A 32 -10.56 8.05 -10.61
N PRO A 33 -10.35 8.59 -9.40
CA PRO A 33 -10.80 7.95 -8.18
C PRO A 33 -12.31 7.76 -8.29
N GLN A 34 -12.75 6.54 -8.56
CA GLN A 34 -14.16 6.23 -8.57
C GLN A 34 -14.60 6.32 -7.11
N LEU A 35 -15.37 7.37 -6.79
CA LEU A 35 -16.18 7.44 -5.58
C LEU A 35 -17.23 6.33 -5.68
N HIS A 36 -16.79 5.11 -5.39
CA HIS A 36 -17.68 4.01 -5.11
C HIS A 36 -18.48 4.42 -3.87
N PRO A 37 -19.81 4.28 -3.89
CA PRO A 37 -20.59 4.34 -2.66
C PRO A 37 -19.89 3.45 -1.66
N ARG A 38 -19.44 4.03 -0.54
CA ARG A 38 -18.82 3.26 0.54
C ARG A 38 -19.93 2.38 1.08
N ALA A 39 -20.05 1.18 0.53
CA ALA A 39 -20.78 0.11 1.14
C ALA A 39 -20.24 0.05 2.57
N LEU A 40 -21.13 0.22 3.54
CA LEU A 40 -20.77 0.04 4.94
C LEU A 40 -20.12 -1.34 5.00
N PRO A 41 -18.84 -1.43 5.44
CA PRO A 41 -18.17 -2.72 5.49
C PRO A 41 -19.08 -3.67 6.30
N PRO A 42 -19.21 -4.93 5.88
CA PRO A 42 -19.90 -5.92 6.70
C PRO A 42 -19.32 -5.81 8.11
N THR A 43 -20.18 -5.80 9.13
CA THR A 43 -19.77 -5.74 10.54
C THR A 43 -18.59 -6.68 10.74
N LEU A 44 -17.40 -6.11 10.92
CA LEU A 44 -16.17 -6.87 11.04
C LEU A 44 -16.20 -7.53 12.42
N VAL A 45 -16.57 -8.81 12.45
CA VAL A 45 -16.40 -9.63 13.66
C VAL A 45 -14.93 -10.02 13.69
N PRO A 46 -14.13 -9.50 14.64
CA PRO A 46 -12.75 -9.94 14.76
C PRO A 46 -12.72 -11.44 15.11
N PRO A 47 -11.75 -12.20 14.59
CA PRO A 47 -11.56 -13.57 15.03
C PRO A 47 -11.30 -13.61 16.53
N PRO A 48 -11.65 -14.71 17.22
CA PRO A 48 -11.32 -14.87 18.62
C PRO A 48 -9.83 -14.66 18.85
N SER A 49 -9.48 -13.95 19.93
CA SER A 49 -8.08 -13.69 20.29
C SER A 49 -7.35 -15.02 20.49
N SER A 50 -6.23 -15.19 19.79
CA SER A 50 -5.31 -16.31 20.00
C SER A 50 -4.32 -16.07 21.15
N LEU A 51 -4.37 -14.89 21.77
CA LEU A 51 -3.48 -14.52 22.87
C LEU A 51 -3.96 -15.14 24.19
N PRO A 52 -3.05 -15.63 25.04
CA PRO A 52 -3.40 -16.12 26.37
C PRO A 52 -4.01 -14.99 27.21
N PRO A 53 -4.86 -15.33 28.19
CA PRO A 53 -5.38 -14.35 29.12
C PRO A 53 -4.24 -13.68 29.89
N PRO A 54 -4.36 -12.39 30.23
CA PRO A 54 -3.35 -11.70 31.03
C PRO A 54 -3.27 -12.33 32.43
N PRO A 55 -2.06 -12.38 33.03
CA PRO A 55 -1.88 -12.77 34.42
C PRO A 55 -2.78 -12.00 35.40
N SER A 56 -3.11 -12.64 36.52
CA SER A 56 -3.92 -12.03 37.59
C SER A 56 -3.27 -10.77 38.15
N GLY A 57 -4.08 -9.74 38.41
CA GLY A 57 -3.63 -8.47 38.98
C GLY A 57 -3.13 -7.44 37.95
N LEU A 58 -3.09 -7.80 36.66
CA LEU A 58 -2.82 -6.82 35.60
C LEU A 58 -4.06 -6.01 35.25
N VAL A 59 -3.83 -4.72 34.99
CA VAL A 59 -4.87 -3.78 34.55
C VAL A 59 -4.50 -3.18 33.20
N LEU A 60 -5.50 -2.96 32.34
CA LEU A 60 -5.33 -2.30 31.06
C LEU A 60 -4.94 -0.84 31.29
N LYS A 61 -3.73 -0.45 30.85
CA LYS A 61 -3.24 0.93 31.00
C LYS A 61 -3.55 1.81 29.81
N ARG A 62 -3.39 1.30 28.58
CA ARG A 62 -3.60 2.06 27.35
C ARG A 62 -4.15 1.20 26.23
N VAL A 63 -4.92 1.83 25.35
CA VAL A 63 -5.34 1.27 24.06
C VAL A 63 -4.73 2.13 22.96
N LEU A 64 -3.93 1.51 22.09
CA LEU A 64 -3.23 2.20 21.00
C LEU A 64 -3.75 1.71 19.65
N LEU A 65 -3.96 2.62 18.71
CA LEU A 65 -4.22 2.31 17.30
C LEU A 65 -2.94 2.54 16.48
N GLY A 66 -2.44 1.49 15.85
CA GLY A 66 -1.32 1.57 14.91
C GLY A 66 -1.80 1.89 13.50
N LEU A 67 -1.33 2.99 12.93
CA LEU A 67 -1.53 3.35 11.53
C LEU A 67 -0.19 3.32 10.81
N GLY A 68 -0.09 2.53 9.75
CA GLY A 68 1.20 2.24 9.15
C GLY A 68 1.15 1.40 7.90
N THR A 69 2.34 0.98 7.45
CA THR A 69 2.52 0.11 6.30
C THR A 69 3.07 -1.24 6.75
N GLN A 70 2.53 -2.28 6.13
CA GLN A 70 3.06 -3.63 6.24
C GLN A 70 3.99 -3.88 5.05
N ASN A 71 5.21 -4.34 5.33
CA ASN A 71 6.13 -4.80 4.30
C ASN A 71 5.92 -6.32 4.11
N TYR A 72 5.61 -6.74 2.89
CA TYR A 72 5.46 -8.14 2.53
C TYR A 72 6.52 -8.52 1.51
N THR A 73 7.09 -9.71 1.66
CA THR A 73 8.04 -10.26 0.70
C THR A 73 7.60 -11.64 0.22
N CYS A 74 7.95 -11.98 -1.01
CA CYS A 74 7.75 -13.29 -1.60
C CYS A 74 9.07 -14.06 -1.56
N ALA A 75 9.02 -15.37 -1.32
CA ALA A 75 10.22 -16.20 -1.33
C ALA A 75 10.85 -16.31 -2.74
N THR A 76 10.01 -16.21 -3.77
CA THR A 76 10.42 -16.21 -5.19
C THR A 76 9.61 -15.18 -5.97
N SER A 77 10.09 -14.83 -7.17
CA SER A 77 9.40 -13.91 -8.10
C SER A 77 8.28 -14.58 -8.91
N THR A 78 7.82 -15.76 -8.49
CA THR A 78 6.78 -16.53 -9.20
C THR A 78 5.40 -16.20 -8.64
N THR A 79 4.37 -16.28 -9.47
CA THR A 79 2.97 -16.00 -9.09
C THR A 79 2.42 -16.96 -8.04
N ALA A 80 3.04 -18.13 -7.86
CA ALA A 80 2.68 -19.11 -6.84
C ALA A 80 3.26 -18.78 -5.45
N SER A 81 4.20 -17.84 -5.33
CA SER A 81 4.77 -17.48 -4.04
C SER A 81 3.80 -16.62 -3.24
N ALA A 82 3.23 -17.19 -2.18
CA ALA A 82 2.41 -16.44 -1.24
C ALA A 82 3.25 -15.36 -0.52
N PRO A 83 2.83 -14.08 -0.52
CA PRO A 83 3.50 -13.03 0.24
C PRO A 83 3.47 -13.34 1.74
N LYS A 84 4.60 -13.13 2.42
CA LYS A 84 4.70 -13.23 3.88
C LYS A 84 5.14 -11.89 4.47
N SER A 85 4.66 -11.60 5.69
CA SER A 85 5.05 -10.36 6.37
C SER A 85 6.55 -10.39 6.68
N ASN A 86 7.25 -9.34 6.25
CA ASN A 86 8.68 -9.13 6.47
C ASN A 86 8.93 -7.91 7.39
N GLY A 87 7.87 -7.36 7.99
CA GLY A 87 7.95 -6.23 8.91
C GLY A 87 6.78 -5.28 8.78
N ALA A 88 6.78 -4.31 9.70
CA ALA A 88 5.74 -3.31 9.87
C ALA A 88 6.38 -1.99 10.32
N LEU A 89 5.90 -0.87 9.80
CA LEU A 89 6.16 0.44 10.40
C LEU A 89 4.83 1.12 10.64
N ALA A 90 4.56 1.51 11.89
CA ALA A 90 3.34 2.18 12.27
C ALA A 90 3.56 3.29 13.29
N THR A 91 2.78 4.35 13.16
CA THR A 91 2.57 5.38 14.18
C THR A 91 1.48 4.91 15.12
N LEU A 92 1.73 4.97 16.42
CA LEU A 92 0.77 4.56 17.44
C LEU A 92 0.04 5.79 18.00
N HIS A 93 -1.29 5.77 17.92
CA HIS A 93 -2.17 6.81 18.46
C HIS A 93 -2.84 6.30 19.73
N ASP A 94 -2.81 7.10 20.80
CA ASP A 94 -3.49 6.76 22.05
C ASP A 94 -5.00 7.00 21.94
N LEU A 95 -5.77 5.91 22.00
CA LEU A 95 -7.23 5.94 21.96
C LEU A 95 -7.85 5.68 23.33
N SER A 96 -7.05 5.55 24.40
CA SER A 96 -7.53 5.34 25.76
C SER A 96 -8.61 6.34 26.18
N PRO A 97 -8.50 7.67 25.87
CA PRO A 97 -9.52 8.65 26.25
C PRO A 97 -10.89 8.41 25.63
N LEU A 98 -10.96 7.71 24.49
CA LEU A 98 -12.20 7.43 23.77
C LEU A 98 -12.84 6.10 24.18
N LEU A 99 -12.03 5.15 24.64
CA LEU A 99 -12.43 3.75 24.81
C LEU A 99 -12.55 3.32 26.28
N LEU A 100 -11.84 4.00 27.18
CA LEU A 100 -11.86 3.65 28.59
C LEU A 100 -12.72 4.66 29.35
N PRO A 101 -13.63 4.21 30.24
CA PRO A 101 -14.22 5.11 31.22
C PRO A 101 -13.07 5.73 32.02
N VAL A 102 -13.06 7.05 32.12
CA VAL A 102 -12.03 7.80 32.84
C VAL A 102 -12.09 7.38 34.32
N LYS A 103 -11.31 6.37 34.70
CA LYS A 103 -11.02 6.12 36.11
C LYS A 103 -9.86 7.07 36.46
N PRO A 104 -10.02 7.98 37.42
CA PRO A 104 -8.93 8.83 37.85
C PRO A 104 -7.76 7.94 38.24
N MET A 105 -6.64 8.09 37.53
CA MET A 105 -5.42 7.39 37.87
C MET A 105 -4.83 8.12 39.08
N THR A 106 -5.19 7.67 40.28
CA THR A 106 -4.55 8.14 41.51
C THR A 106 -3.12 7.60 41.47
N ALA A 107 -2.17 8.53 41.45
CA ALA A 107 -0.74 8.27 41.41
C ALA A 107 -0.24 7.56 42.68
#